data_AF-A0A0N0LIX1-F1
#
_entry.id   AF-A0A0N0LIX1-F1
#
_cell.length_a   1.000
_cell.length_b   1.000
_cell.length_c   1.000
_cell.angle_alpha   90.00
_cell.angle_beta   90.00
_cell.angle_gamma   90.00
#
_symmetry.space_group_name_H-M   'P 1'
#
loop_
_entity.id
_entity.type
_entity.pdbx_description
1 polymer ?
#
loop_
_entity_poly.entity_id
_entity_poly.type
_entity_poly.pdbx_seq_one_letter_code
_entity_poly.pdbx_strand_id
1 'polypeptide(L)'
;MIKKLKTLLTVLCLIFIMQSCKNYYYLKHRPVAYNEDGNSIHDLKISNENIQFITFSDYQINKLNKKYIFFTTKDINRLLQENIKKPFSQQFLFMYTNMSIYNNLLGFYYEDTSLEDVMKDYNKTPDVSLENGVLYIYNFEKWNIIDIYRKYYGGVVRFINLNNPNENDPQYKKFHREVNNLFFDLNKNLWKKNAIDFQ
;
A
#
# COMPACT_ATOMS: atom_id res chain seq x y z
N MET A 1 40.95 28.02 5.55
CA MET A 1 40.34 26.75 6.03
C MET A 1 38.84 26.88 6.35
N ILE A 2 38.40 27.97 7.00
CA ILE A 2 37.01 28.19 7.44
C ILE A 2 35.97 28.30 6.30
N LYS A 3 36.31 28.89 5.14
CA LYS A 3 35.38 29.01 4.00
C LYS A 3 34.99 27.65 3.39
N LYS A 4 35.96 26.74 3.20
CA LYS A 4 35.70 25.40 2.63
C LYS A 4 34.81 24.54 3.54
N LEU A 5 34.98 24.67 4.86
CA LEU A 5 34.15 23.98 5.85
C LEU A 5 32.71 24.50 5.85
N LYS A 6 32.51 25.82 5.73
CA LYS A 6 31.17 26.42 5.60
C LYS A 6 30.46 25.94 4.33
N THR A 7 31.13 25.95 3.18
CA THR A 7 30.57 25.46 1.92
C THR A 7 30.20 23.97 2.00
N LEU A 8 31.06 23.14 2.60
CA LEU A 8 30.77 21.71 2.80
C LEU A 8 29.54 21.50 3.69
N LEU A 9 29.42 22.24 4.80
CA LEU A 9 28.28 22.15 5.71
C LEU A 9 26.97 22.58 5.03
N THR A 10 27.00 23.62 4.21
CA THR A 10 25.83 24.08 3.45
C THR A 10 25.38 23.04 2.42
N VAL A 11 26.32 22.42 1.69
CA VAL A 11 26.02 21.34 0.75
C VAL A 11 25.46 20.12 1.47
N LEU A 12 26.03 19.75 2.62
CA LEU A 12 25.54 18.64 3.44
C LEU A 12 24.10 18.88 3.93
N CYS A 13 23.81 20.08 4.44
CA CYS A 13 22.44 20.46 4.84
C CYS A 13 21.46 20.44 3.67
N LEU A 14 21.86 20.92 2.49
CA LEU A 14 21.01 20.87 1.29
C LEU A 14 20.72 19.41 0.86
N ILE A 15 21.71 18.52 0.93
CA ILE A 15 21.53 17.08 0.66
C ILE A 15 20.56 16.46 1.68
N PHE A 16 20.68 16.79 2.97
CA PHE A 16 19.75 16.31 4.00
C PHE A 16 18.32 16.84 3.84
N ILE A 17 18.14 18.08 3.38
CA ILE A 17 16.81 18.65 3.09
C ILE A 17 16.17 17.94 1.90
N MET A 18 16.95 17.62 0.85
CA MET A 18 16.43 16.91 -0.33
C MET A 18 16.07 15.44 -0.06
N GLN A 19 16.66 14.80 0.95
CA GLN A 19 16.29 13.43 1.35
C GLN A 19 14.96 13.34 2.14
N SER A 20 14.43 14.47 2.62
CA SER A 20 13.26 14.50 3.53
C SER A 20 11.90 14.55 2.83
N CYS A 21 11.84 14.68 1.49
CA CYS A 21 10.58 14.94 0.79
C CYS A 21 9.90 13.70 0.19
N LYS A 22 9.91 12.55 0.88
CA LYS A 22 8.98 11.47 0.50
C LYS A 22 7.60 11.75 1.11
N ASN A 23 6.58 11.78 0.28
CA ASN A 23 5.19 11.89 0.71
C ASN A 23 4.43 10.71 0.11
N TYR A 24 3.82 9.91 0.97
CA TYR A 24 3.07 8.73 0.57
C TYR A 24 1.59 9.02 0.27
N TYR A 25 1.24 10.29 0.11
CA TYR A 25 -0.04 10.71 -0.41
C TYR A 25 0.01 10.76 -1.93
N TYR A 26 -0.53 9.73 -2.57
CA TYR A 26 -0.73 9.72 -4.01
C TYR A 26 -2.13 10.28 -4.36
N LEU A 27 -2.16 11.44 -5.04
CA LEU A 27 -3.38 12.21 -5.33
C LEU A 27 -3.65 12.39 -6.83
N LYS A 28 -2.95 11.67 -7.70
CA LYS A 28 -3.12 11.78 -9.16
C LYS A 28 -3.99 10.63 -9.66
N HIS A 29 -5.29 10.72 -9.40
CA HIS A 29 -6.25 9.73 -9.89
C HIS A 29 -7.07 10.28 -11.05
N ARG A 30 -7.47 9.38 -11.97
CA ARG A 30 -8.50 9.69 -12.98
C ARG A 30 -9.85 9.90 -12.28
N PRO A 31 -10.81 10.58 -12.94
CA PRO A 31 -12.17 10.67 -12.42
C PRO A 31 -12.74 9.27 -12.16
N VAL A 32 -13.40 9.12 -11.01
CA VAL A 32 -14.04 7.86 -10.62
C VAL A 32 -15.27 7.62 -11.47
N ALA A 33 -15.42 6.40 -11.96
CA ALA A 33 -16.68 5.90 -12.49
C ALA A 33 -17.41 5.11 -11.39
N TYR A 34 -18.73 4.94 -11.52
CA TYR A 34 -19.51 4.15 -10.57
C TYR A 34 -20.11 2.94 -11.27
N ASN A 35 -20.11 1.78 -10.60
CA ASN A 35 -20.83 0.60 -11.08
C ASN A 35 -22.32 0.67 -10.67
N GLU A 36 -23.11 -0.32 -11.10
CA GLU A 36 -24.55 -0.41 -10.79
C GLU A 36 -24.84 -0.51 -9.28
N ASP A 37 -23.90 -1.07 -8.51
CA ASP A 37 -23.99 -1.21 -7.04
C ASP A 37 -23.59 0.07 -6.28
N GLY A 38 -23.21 1.14 -7.01
CA GLY A 38 -22.72 2.39 -6.42
C GLY A 38 -21.27 2.34 -5.95
N ASN A 39 -20.53 1.27 -6.22
CA ASN A 39 -19.10 1.18 -5.93
C ASN A 39 -18.28 2.07 -6.87
N SER A 40 -17.17 2.59 -6.34
CA SER A 40 -16.23 3.43 -7.08
C SER A 40 -15.27 2.56 -7.90
N ILE A 41 -15.17 2.81 -9.20
CA ILE A 41 -14.23 2.17 -10.13
C ILE A 41 -13.07 3.14 -10.38
N HIS A 42 -11.84 2.66 -10.15
CA HIS A 42 -10.61 3.41 -10.30
C HIS A 42 -9.70 2.78 -11.35
N ASP A 43 -9.31 3.55 -12.37
CA ASP A 43 -8.27 3.15 -13.31
C ASP A 43 -6.88 3.52 -12.75
N LEU A 44 -6.22 2.55 -12.13
CA LEU A 44 -4.90 2.73 -11.54
C LEU A 44 -3.81 2.56 -12.62
N LYS A 45 -3.12 3.66 -12.95
CA LYS A 45 -2.01 3.63 -13.91
C LYS A 45 -0.72 3.16 -13.25
N ILE A 46 -0.19 2.03 -13.70
CA ILE A 46 1.05 1.42 -13.19
C ILE A 46 1.97 1.16 -14.38
N SER A 47 3.14 1.81 -14.38
CA SER A 47 4.01 1.85 -15.56
C SER A 47 3.23 2.32 -16.80
N ASN A 48 3.21 1.53 -17.87
CA ASN A 48 2.49 1.81 -19.13
C ASN A 48 1.08 1.21 -19.20
N GLU A 49 0.64 0.52 -18.15
CA GLU A 49 -0.60 -0.25 -18.12
C GLU A 49 -1.60 0.33 -17.11
N ASN A 50 -2.89 -0.04 -17.25
CA ASN A 50 -3.93 0.34 -16.28
C ASN A 50 -4.57 -0.90 -15.66
N ILE A 51 -4.83 -0.84 -14.35
CA ILE A 51 -5.63 -1.83 -13.63
C ILE A 51 -6.92 -1.16 -13.16
N GLN A 52 -8.06 -1.80 -13.42
CA GLN A 52 -9.31 -1.44 -12.75
C GLN A 52 -9.31 -1.97 -11.32
N PHE A 53 -9.54 -1.08 -10.37
CA PHE A 53 -9.67 -1.39 -8.96
C PHE A 53 -10.98 -0.81 -8.45
N ILE A 54 -11.82 -1.66 -7.86
CA ILE A 54 -13.15 -1.29 -7.37
C ILE A 54 -13.08 -1.10 -5.85
N THR A 55 -13.65 -0.02 -5.33
CA THR A 55 -13.77 0.21 -3.89
C THR A 55 -15.20 0.49 -3.51
N PHE A 56 -15.50 0.36 -2.21
CA PHE A 56 -16.71 0.96 -1.67
C PHE A 56 -16.75 2.49 -1.92
N SER A 57 -17.94 3.06 -1.93
CA SER A 57 -18.18 4.47 -2.26
C SER A 57 -17.62 5.46 -1.24
N ASP A 58 -17.32 5.01 -0.02
CA ASP A 58 -16.85 5.82 1.10
C ASP A 58 -15.33 6.03 1.12
N TYR A 59 -14.59 5.29 0.29
CA TYR A 59 -13.15 5.48 0.09
C TYR A 59 -12.85 6.87 -0.50
N GLN A 60 -12.01 7.61 0.20
CA GLN A 60 -11.58 8.95 -0.16
C GLN A 60 -10.39 8.89 -1.11
N ILE A 61 -10.54 9.58 -2.23
CA ILE A 61 -9.48 9.82 -3.22
C ILE A 61 -9.25 11.32 -3.39
N ASN A 62 -8.04 11.69 -3.80
CA ASN A 62 -7.67 13.08 -4.15
C ASN A 62 -7.88 14.14 -3.05
N LYS A 63 -8.24 13.76 -1.83
CA LYS A 63 -8.45 14.64 -0.69
C LYS A 63 -7.78 14.06 0.55
N LEU A 64 -6.96 14.88 1.21
CA LEU A 64 -6.29 14.49 2.44
C LEU A 64 -7.05 14.97 3.67
N ASN A 65 -7.36 14.04 4.56
CA ASN A 65 -7.84 14.35 5.90
C ASN A 65 -7.01 13.57 6.91
N LYS A 66 -6.04 14.26 7.54
CA LYS A 66 -5.07 13.66 8.47
C LYS A 66 -5.71 12.94 9.66
N LYS A 67 -6.97 13.26 10.00
CA LYS A 67 -7.72 12.56 11.06
C LYS A 67 -7.88 11.06 10.77
N TYR A 68 -7.96 10.69 9.50
CA TYR A 68 -8.18 9.32 9.05
C TYR A 68 -6.92 8.68 8.44
N ILE A 69 -5.75 9.28 8.72
CA ILE A 69 -4.45 8.78 8.28
C ILE A 69 -3.69 8.38 9.54
N PHE A 70 -3.40 7.08 9.66
CA PHE A 70 -2.91 6.50 10.90
C PHE A 70 -1.39 6.36 10.94
N PHE A 71 -0.70 6.65 9.83
CA PHE A 71 0.75 6.56 9.67
C PHE A 71 1.42 7.91 9.40
N THR A 72 2.72 7.96 9.64
CA THR A 72 3.62 9.02 9.16
C THR A 72 4.47 8.52 7.99
N THR A 73 5.09 9.43 7.24
CA THR A 73 6.05 9.06 6.19
C THR A 73 7.17 8.17 6.72
N LYS A 74 7.65 8.42 7.94
CA LYS A 74 8.72 7.64 8.56
C LYS A 74 8.29 6.19 8.79
N ASP A 75 7.02 5.99 9.15
CA ASP A 75 6.47 4.66 9.43
C ASP A 75 6.41 3.84 8.13
N ILE A 76 5.86 4.43 7.06
CA ILE A 76 5.81 3.76 5.76
C ILE A 76 7.22 3.52 5.20
N ASN A 77 8.15 4.48 5.33
CA ASN A 77 9.55 4.25 4.92
C ASN A 77 10.16 3.01 5.57
N ARG A 78 9.95 2.84 6.89
CA ARG A 78 10.46 1.69 7.63
C ARG A 78 9.77 0.40 7.20
N LEU A 79 8.44 0.42 7.10
CA LEU A 79 7.64 -0.72 6.64
C LEU A 79 8.05 -1.20 5.24
N LEU A 80 8.38 -0.27 4.34
CA LEU A 80 8.80 -0.60 2.98
C LEU A 80 10.19 -1.26 2.94
N GLN A 81 11.09 -0.88 3.85
CA GLN A 81 12.47 -1.38 3.92
C GLN A 81 12.60 -2.69 4.68
N GLU A 82 11.63 -3.05 5.50
CA GLU A 82 11.68 -4.25 6.34
C GLU A 82 11.53 -5.53 5.52
N ASN A 83 10.58 -5.54 4.58
CA ASN A 83 10.13 -6.78 3.93
C ASN A 83 10.59 -6.94 2.48
N ILE A 84 11.06 -5.87 1.83
CA ILE A 84 11.63 -5.91 0.47
C ILE A 84 12.85 -5.02 0.45
N LYS A 85 13.99 -5.59 0.02
CA LYS A 85 15.26 -4.85 -0.04
C LYS A 85 15.31 -3.90 -1.23
N LYS A 86 14.66 -4.27 -2.33
CA LYS A 86 14.59 -3.44 -3.52
C LYS A 86 13.68 -2.23 -3.29
N PRO A 87 14.09 -1.00 -3.66
CA PRO A 87 13.18 0.14 -3.62
C PRO A 87 12.04 -0.03 -4.64
N PHE A 88 10.86 0.47 -4.31
CA PHE A 88 9.77 0.57 -5.29
C PHE A 88 10.13 1.57 -6.40
N SER A 89 9.69 1.32 -7.62
CA SER A 89 9.87 2.22 -8.76
C SER A 89 8.75 3.26 -8.87
N GLN A 90 7.55 2.91 -8.41
CA GLN A 90 6.39 3.82 -8.45
C GLN A 90 5.48 3.61 -7.24
N GLN A 91 4.97 4.71 -6.66
CA GLN A 91 3.74 4.68 -5.86
C GLN A 91 2.56 5.02 -6.78
N PHE A 92 1.50 4.23 -6.74
CA PHE A 92 0.33 4.41 -7.61
C PHE A 92 -0.98 4.59 -6.85
N LEU A 93 -0.99 4.38 -5.53
CA LEU A 93 -2.22 4.41 -4.74
C LEU A 93 -1.99 4.95 -3.34
N PHE A 94 -2.94 5.77 -2.90
CA PHE A 94 -3.24 6.06 -1.51
C PHE A 94 -4.74 6.33 -1.37
N MET A 95 -5.39 5.61 -0.47
CA MET A 95 -6.80 5.79 -0.12
C MET A 95 -7.04 5.54 1.38
N TYR A 96 -8.11 6.12 1.90
CA TYR A 96 -8.61 5.87 3.26
C TYR A 96 -10.13 6.02 3.28
N THR A 97 -10.79 5.55 4.33
CA THR A 97 -12.21 5.82 4.58
C THR A 97 -12.41 6.67 5.83
N ASN A 98 -13.53 7.38 5.89
CA ASN A 98 -13.92 8.19 7.04
C ASN A 98 -14.54 7.35 8.19
N MET A 99 -14.75 6.05 7.98
CA MET A 99 -15.26 5.14 9.00
C MET A 99 -14.17 4.76 10.00
N SER A 100 -14.51 4.76 11.29
CA SER A 100 -13.53 4.53 12.38
C SER A 100 -12.92 3.14 12.38
N ILE A 101 -13.56 2.17 11.74
CA ILE A 101 -13.20 0.74 11.81
C ILE A 101 -12.22 0.29 10.71
N TYR A 102 -11.74 1.19 9.82
CA TYR A 102 -11.18 0.79 8.53
C TYR A 102 -9.84 1.43 8.12
N ASN A 103 -9.38 0.97 6.96
CA ASN A 103 -8.01 0.92 6.45
C ASN A 103 -7.40 2.24 5.98
N ASN A 104 -6.07 2.32 6.06
CA ASN A 104 -5.29 3.06 5.08
C ASN A 104 -4.72 2.08 4.04
N LEU A 105 -4.98 2.35 2.77
CA LEU A 105 -4.53 1.52 1.65
C LEU A 105 -3.48 2.28 0.84
N LEU A 106 -2.30 1.68 0.69
CA LEU A 106 -1.23 2.17 -0.18
C LEU A 106 -0.91 1.17 -1.29
N GLY A 107 -0.44 1.65 -2.43
CA GLY A 107 -0.03 0.80 -3.56
C GLY A 107 1.31 1.21 -4.15
N PHE A 108 2.18 0.22 -4.31
CA PHE A 108 3.55 0.37 -4.81
C PHE A 108 3.85 -0.65 -5.90
N TYR A 109 4.64 -0.25 -6.89
CA TYR A 109 5.11 -1.11 -7.97
C TYR A 109 6.62 -1.30 -7.86
N TYR A 110 7.06 -2.53 -8.06
CA TYR A 110 8.45 -2.96 -8.05
C TYR A 110 8.75 -3.59 -9.41
N GLU A 111 9.34 -2.79 -10.29
CA GLU A 111 9.81 -3.23 -11.62
C GLU A 111 10.95 -4.24 -11.48
N ASP A 112 11.04 -5.21 -12.38
CA ASP A 112 12.03 -6.29 -12.40
C ASP A 112 12.13 -7.05 -11.07
N THR A 113 10.98 -7.27 -10.42
CA THR A 113 10.86 -8.08 -9.20
C THR A 113 9.84 -9.17 -9.44
N SER A 114 10.21 -10.40 -9.09
CA SER A 114 9.33 -11.57 -9.17
C SER A 114 8.65 -11.84 -7.81
N LEU A 115 7.61 -12.68 -7.79
CA LEU A 115 7.01 -13.11 -6.52
C LEU A 115 7.99 -13.98 -5.71
N GLU A 116 8.85 -14.73 -6.39
CA GLU A 116 9.92 -15.52 -5.81
C GLU A 116 10.93 -14.64 -5.06
N ASP A 117 11.29 -13.49 -5.62
CA ASP A 117 12.14 -12.50 -4.94
C ASP A 117 11.46 -11.95 -3.68
N VAL A 118 10.17 -11.62 -3.77
CA VAL A 118 9.38 -11.15 -2.61
C VAL A 118 9.37 -12.21 -1.50
N MET A 119 9.07 -13.47 -1.84
CA MET A 119 9.04 -14.57 -0.88
C MET A 119 10.40 -14.80 -0.20
N LYS A 120 11.49 -14.64 -0.96
CA LYS A 120 12.85 -14.74 -0.44
C LYS A 120 13.20 -13.60 0.52
N ASP A 121 12.78 -12.37 0.21
CA ASP A 121 13.05 -11.20 1.05
C ASP A 121 12.24 -11.22 2.35
N TYR A 122 10.99 -11.70 2.32
CA TYR A 122 10.13 -11.83 3.50
C TYR A 122 10.65 -12.83 4.54
N ASN A 123 11.47 -13.80 4.12
CA ASN A 123 12.01 -14.85 4.97
C ASN A 123 10.95 -15.60 5.80
N LYS A 124 9.70 -15.65 5.31
CA LYS A 124 8.59 -16.43 5.86
C LYS A 124 7.69 -16.96 4.75
N THR A 125 7.00 -18.06 5.02
CA THR A 125 5.95 -18.57 4.14
C THR A 125 4.80 -17.56 4.06
N PRO A 126 4.21 -17.33 2.88
CA PRO A 126 2.98 -16.56 2.75
C PRO A 126 1.87 -17.10 3.63
N ASP A 127 1.10 -16.20 4.23
CA ASP A 127 -0.10 -16.56 4.99
C ASP A 127 -1.17 -17.12 4.04
N VAL A 128 -1.27 -16.57 2.81
CA VAL A 128 -1.97 -17.22 1.68
C VAL A 128 -1.18 -17.11 0.40
N SER A 129 -1.21 -18.20 -0.37
CA SER A 129 -0.72 -18.29 -1.75
C SER A 129 -1.89 -18.24 -2.73
N LEU A 130 -1.83 -17.28 -3.66
CA LEU A 130 -2.75 -17.11 -4.78
C LEU A 130 -2.02 -17.51 -6.06
N GLU A 131 -2.73 -17.91 -7.12
CA GLU A 131 -2.07 -18.31 -8.37
C GLU A 131 -1.21 -17.19 -8.98
N ASN A 132 -1.63 -15.93 -8.80
CA ASN A 132 -0.93 -14.76 -9.31
C ASN A 132 -0.50 -13.77 -8.21
N GLY A 133 -0.42 -14.22 -6.95
CA GLY A 133 -0.07 -13.35 -5.84
C GLY A 133 0.23 -14.07 -4.54
N VAL A 134 0.69 -13.33 -3.54
CA VAL A 134 0.92 -13.81 -2.18
C VAL A 134 0.44 -12.77 -1.19
N LEU A 135 -0.02 -13.21 -0.03
CA LEU A 135 -0.47 -12.33 1.04
C LEU A 135 0.31 -12.63 2.32
N TYR A 136 0.71 -11.56 3.01
CA TYR A 136 1.34 -11.63 4.32
C TYR A 136 0.56 -10.82 5.34
N ILE A 137 0.35 -11.42 6.51
CA ILE A 137 -0.25 -10.78 7.68
C ILE A 137 0.84 -10.68 8.75
N TYR A 138 1.01 -9.50 9.34
CA TYR A 138 1.97 -9.30 10.42
C TYR A 138 1.64 -8.05 11.23
N ASN A 139 2.15 -8.01 12.45
CA ASN A 139 2.10 -6.79 13.25
C ASN A 139 3.34 -5.96 12.96
N PHE A 140 3.13 -4.68 12.70
CA PHE A 140 4.20 -3.68 12.62
C PHE A 140 3.87 -2.55 13.57
N GLU A 141 4.67 -2.40 14.62
CA GLU A 141 4.42 -1.43 15.69
C GLU A 141 3.00 -1.53 16.27
N LYS A 142 2.14 -0.56 15.99
CA LYS A 142 0.76 -0.47 16.47
C LYS A 142 -0.27 -1.00 15.47
N TRP A 143 0.15 -1.37 14.26
CA TRP A 143 -0.75 -1.81 13.20
C TRP A 143 -0.70 -3.32 12.99
N ASN A 144 -1.85 -3.89 12.68
CA ASN A 144 -1.93 -5.13 11.95
C ASN A 144 -1.91 -4.78 10.45
N ILE A 145 -0.99 -5.39 9.71
CA ILE A 145 -0.76 -5.14 8.31
C ILE A 145 -1.23 -6.33 7.51
N ILE A 146 -1.99 -6.06 6.44
CA ILE A 146 -2.20 -7.02 5.36
C ILE A 146 -1.48 -6.51 4.12
N ASP A 147 -0.44 -7.23 3.73
CA ASP A 147 0.45 -6.88 2.62
C ASP A 147 0.29 -7.88 1.48
N ILE A 148 -0.25 -7.39 0.36
CA ILE A 148 -0.68 -8.22 -0.77
C ILE A 148 0.21 -7.93 -1.96
N TYR A 149 0.84 -8.97 -2.50
CA TYR A 149 1.64 -8.92 -3.70
C TYR A 149 0.96 -9.62 -4.84
N ARG A 150 1.05 -9.04 -6.04
CA ARG A 150 0.51 -9.62 -7.25
C ARG A 150 1.50 -9.48 -8.38
N LYS A 151 1.67 -10.55 -9.16
CA LYS A 151 2.42 -10.51 -10.42
C LYS A 151 1.77 -9.48 -11.34
N TYR A 152 2.58 -8.57 -11.87
CA TYR A 152 2.14 -7.55 -12.81
C TYR A 152 3.16 -7.40 -13.93
N TYR A 153 2.76 -6.88 -15.08
CA TYR A 153 3.61 -6.83 -16.27
C TYR A 153 4.98 -6.21 -15.96
N GLY A 154 6.06 -6.98 -16.12
CA GLY A 154 7.43 -6.53 -15.84
C GLY A 154 7.81 -6.42 -14.36
N GLY A 155 6.98 -6.88 -13.42
CA GLY A 155 7.30 -6.78 -11.99
C GLY A 155 6.22 -7.30 -11.03
N VAL A 156 6.11 -6.67 -9.86
CA VAL A 156 5.05 -6.93 -8.87
C VAL A 156 4.43 -5.64 -8.38
N VAL A 157 3.11 -5.69 -8.15
CA VAL A 157 2.40 -4.64 -7.41
C VAL A 157 2.21 -5.12 -5.97
N ARG A 158 2.32 -4.19 -5.03
CA ARG A 158 2.17 -4.37 -3.60
C ARG A 158 1.05 -3.47 -3.11
N PHE A 159 0.11 -4.03 -2.37
CA PHE A 159 -0.94 -3.30 -1.68
C PHE A 159 -0.75 -3.46 -0.17
N ILE A 160 -0.59 -2.35 0.54
CA ILE A 160 -0.41 -2.34 1.99
C ILE A 160 -1.67 -1.79 2.63
N ASN A 161 -2.33 -2.62 3.43
CA ASN A 161 -3.49 -2.26 4.24
C ASN A 161 -3.05 -2.11 5.70
N LEU A 162 -3.29 -0.94 6.29
CA LEU A 162 -3.05 -0.66 7.70
C LEU A 162 -4.37 -0.43 8.43
N ASN A 163 -4.62 -1.22 9.47
CA ASN A 163 -5.80 -1.01 10.32
C ASN A 163 -5.77 0.34 11.08
N ASN A 164 -6.91 0.76 11.61
CA ASN A 164 -6.93 1.80 12.63
C ASN A 164 -6.42 1.23 13.96
N PRO A 165 -5.28 1.70 14.50
CA PRO A 165 -4.71 1.17 15.74
C PRO A 165 -5.57 1.49 16.99
N ASN A 166 -6.49 2.46 16.88
CA ASN A 166 -7.36 2.88 17.98
C ASN A 166 -8.74 2.21 17.94
N GLU A 167 -9.02 1.38 16.94
CA GLU A 167 -10.30 0.67 16.84
C GLU A 167 -10.34 -0.50 17.84
N ASN A 168 -11.46 -0.65 18.56
CA ASN A 168 -11.69 -1.80 19.40
C ASN A 168 -12.19 -2.98 18.56
N ASP A 169 -11.23 -3.68 17.94
CA ASP A 169 -11.45 -4.87 17.11
C ASP A 169 -10.52 -6.00 17.57
N PRO A 170 -10.89 -6.74 18.64
CA PRO A 170 -10.10 -7.86 19.10
C PRO A 170 -9.91 -8.89 17.97
N GLN A 171 -8.66 -9.29 17.73
CA GLN A 171 -8.27 -10.17 16.62
C GLN A 171 -8.41 -9.56 15.22
N TYR A 172 -8.71 -8.27 15.10
CA TYR A 172 -8.75 -7.54 13.83
C TYR A 172 -9.79 -8.07 12.81
N LYS A 173 -10.89 -8.65 13.29
CA LYS A 173 -11.92 -9.29 12.45
C LYS A 173 -12.59 -8.34 11.48
N LYS A 174 -12.93 -7.12 11.92
CA LYS A 174 -13.55 -6.12 11.04
C LYS A 174 -12.55 -5.68 9.97
N PHE A 175 -11.29 -5.48 10.35
CA PHE A 175 -10.23 -5.11 9.43
C PHE A 175 -9.98 -6.20 8.37
N HIS A 176 -9.86 -7.46 8.77
CA HIS A 176 -9.66 -8.59 7.85
C HIS A 176 -10.86 -8.77 6.91
N ARG A 177 -12.08 -8.66 7.44
CA ARG A 177 -13.31 -8.70 6.62
C ARG A 177 -13.33 -7.59 5.57
N GLU A 178 -12.92 -6.38 5.93
CA GLU A 178 -12.85 -5.27 4.97
C GLU A 178 -11.87 -5.57 3.84
N VAL A 179 -10.66 -6.02 4.17
CA VAL A 179 -9.64 -6.35 3.18
C VAL A 179 -10.11 -7.49 2.29
N ASN A 180 -10.75 -8.51 2.86
CA ASN A 180 -11.28 -9.64 2.10
C ASN A 180 -12.36 -9.19 1.11
N ASN A 181 -13.35 -8.42 1.57
CA ASN A 181 -14.40 -7.93 0.70
C ASN A 181 -13.84 -7.00 -0.40
N LEU A 182 -12.92 -6.10 -0.03
CA LEU A 182 -12.32 -5.17 -0.97
C LEU A 182 -11.49 -5.90 -2.04
N PHE A 183 -10.56 -6.76 -1.64
CA PHE A 183 -9.63 -7.37 -2.58
C PHE A 183 -10.18 -8.61 -3.27
N PHE A 184 -10.94 -9.46 -2.58
CA PHE A 184 -11.33 -10.77 -3.11
C PHE A 184 -12.79 -10.85 -3.55
N ASP A 185 -13.69 -10.03 -3.00
CA ASP A 185 -15.08 -9.99 -3.49
C ASP A 185 -15.24 -8.99 -4.63
N LEU A 186 -14.96 -7.70 -4.36
CA LEU A 186 -15.10 -6.63 -5.36
C LEU A 186 -14.08 -6.75 -6.50
N ASN A 187 -12.87 -7.16 -6.18
CA ASN A 187 -11.75 -7.23 -7.12
C ASN A 187 -11.36 -8.67 -7.46
N LYS A 188 -12.30 -9.62 -7.40
CA LYS A 188 -12.06 -11.04 -7.70
C LYS A 188 -11.30 -11.28 -9.01
N ASN A 189 -11.57 -10.50 -10.06
CA ASN A 189 -10.94 -10.65 -11.37
C ASN A 189 -9.43 -10.34 -11.36
N LEU A 190 -8.95 -9.65 -10.33
CA LEU A 190 -7.51 -9.45 -10.14
C LEU A 190 -6.83 -10.76 -9.72
N TRP A 191 -7.56 -11.73 -9.19
CA TRP A 191 -7.04 -12.96 -8.60
C TRP A 191 -7.62 -14.16 -9.32
N LYS A 192 -6.78 -15.12 -9.70
CA LYS A 192 -7.30 -16.34 -10.33
C LYS A 192 -7.83 -17.36 -9.33
N LYS A 193 -7.57 -17.15 -8.03
CA LYS A 193 -8.13 -17.89 -6.90
C LYS A 193 -8.54 -16.89 -5.83
N ASN A 194 -9.73 -17.05 -5.25
CA ASN A 194 -10.11 -16.27 -4.08
C ASN A 194 -9.37 -16.82 -2.87
N ALA A 195 -8.77 -15.92 -2.08
CA ALA A 195 -8.26 -16.29 -0.78
C ALA A 195 -9.43 -16.35 0.20
N ILE A 196 -10.13 -17.50 0.21
CA ILE A 196 -11.24 -17.74 1.11
C ILE A 196 -10.65 -18.12 2.48
N ASP A 197 -11.10 -17.40 3.52
CA ASP A 197 -10.84 -17.65 4.94
C ASP A 197 -9.40 -17.41 5.45
N PHE A 198 -8.97 -16.14 5.45
CA PHE A 198 -8.03 -15.69 6.49
C PHE A 198 -8.82 -15.50 7.79
N GLN A 199 -8.84 -16.53 8.65
CA GLN A 199 -9.44 -16.47 9.99
C GLN A 199 -8.40 -16.08 11.05
#